data_AF-A0A818BDM7-F1
#
_entry.id   AF-A0A818BDM7-F1
#
_cell.length_a   1.000
_cell.length_b   1.000
_cell.length_c   1.000
_cell.angle_alpha   90.00
_cell.angle_beta   90.00
_cell.angle_gamma   90.00
#
_symmetry.space_group_name_H-M   'P 1'
#
loop_
_entity.id
_entity.type
_entity.pdbx_description
1 polymer ?
#
loop_
_entity_poly.entity_id
_entity_poly.type
_entity_poly.pdbx_seq_one_letter_code
_entity_poly.pdbx_strand_id
1 'polypeptide(L)' 'MAQVTVRMHSKQTCAIYDRFGRLMFGNETLPKDVLEYVVFERILTNPYSQWRVHSKILPSWLPPLNPHCKKCHASY' A
#
# COMPACT_ATOMS: atom_id res chain seq x y z
N MET A 1 -8.44 8.37 -23.00
CA MET A 1 -8.01 8.17 -21.59
C MET A 1 -6.53 7.83 -21.63
N ALA A 2 -5.73 8.43 -20.76
CA ALA A 2 -4.29 8.15 -20.64
C ALA A 2 -4.01 7.44 -19.33
N GLN A 3 -3.06 6.50 -19.37
CA GLN A 3 -2.58 5.79 -18.20
C GLN A 3 -1.06 5.89 -18.11
N VAL A 4 -0.57 6.03 -16.89
CA VAL A 4 0.87 6.08 -16.58
C VAL A 4 1.13 5.15 -15.41
N THR A 5 2.06 4.21 -15.59
CA THR A 5 2.49 3.31 -14.53
C THR A 5 3.79 3.84 -13.92
N VAL A 6 3.81 4.00 -12.60
CA VAL A 6 4.97 4.51 -11.85
C VAL A 6 5.47 3.43 -10.90
N ARG A 7 6.76 3.13 -10.95
CA ARG A 7 7.44 2.28 -9.97
C ARG A 7 7.85 3.14 -8.78
N MET A 8 7.27 2.86 -7.61
CA MET A 8 7.57 3.53 -6.36
C MET A 8 8.37 2.60 -5.46
N HIS A 9 9.50 3.09 -4.94
CA HIS A 9 10.32 2.40 -3.93
C HIS A 9 10.46 3.33 -2.74
N SER A 10 9.83 2.98 -1.62
CA SER A 10 9.74 3.85 -0.45
C SER A 10 9.82 3.06 0.85
N LYS A 11 10.19 3.74 1.94
CA LYS A 11 10.13 3.21 3.30
C LYS A 11 8.85 3.69 3.97
N GLN A 12 8.02 2.76 4.43
CA GLN A 12 6.72 3.07 5.03
C GLN A 12 6.54 2.33 6.35
N THR A 13 5.88 2.98 7.32
CA THR A 13 5.35 2.36 8.53
C THR A 13 3.84 2.19 8.39
N CYS A 14 3.30 1.09 8.88
CA CYS A 14 1.87 0.82 8.85
C CYS A 14 1.50 0.10 10.14
N ALA A 15 0.53 0.63 10.88
CA ALA A 15 -0.04 0.01 12.06
C ALA A 15 -1.57 0.09 11.95
N ILE A 16 -2.22 -1.07 12.00
CA ILE A 16 -3.68 -1.18 11.93
C ILE A 16 -4.18 -1.57 13.31
N TYR A 17 -5.12 -0.76 13.83
CA TYR A 17 -5.72 -0.95 15.14
C TYR A 17 -7.16 -1.43 15.01
N ASP A 18 -7.58 -2.28 15.95
CA ASP A 18 -8.99 -2.64 16.11
C ASP A 18 -9.79 -1.48 16.72
N ARG A 19 -11.12 -1.56 16.67
CA ARG A 19 -12.05 -0.62 17.33
C ARG A 19 -11.83 -0.45 18.83
N PHE A 20 -11.13 -1.37 19.48
CA PHE A 20 -10.74 -1.32 20.89
C PHE A 20 -9.31 -0.80 21.12
N GLY A 21 -8.64 -0.30 20.08
CA GLY A 21 -7.28 0.25 20.16
C GLY A 21 -6.16 -0.78 20.29
N ARG A 22 -6.44 -2.07 20.07
CA ARG A 22 -5.42 -3.13 20.07
C ARG A 22 -4.75 -3.22 18.70
N LEU A 23 -3.42 -3.32 18.66
CA LEU A 23 -2.66 -3.48 17.42
C LEU A 23 -2.98 -4.84 16.77
N MET A 24 -3.52 -4.80 15.55
CA MET A 24 -3.87 -5.99 14.77
C MET A 24 -2.77 -6.36 13.78
N PHE A 25 -2.19 -5.37 13.10
CA PHE A 25 -1.23 -5.61 12.03
C PHE A 25 -0.18 -4.50 11.97
N GLY A 26 1.04 -4.90 11.62
CA GLY A 26 2.13 -3.96 11.35
C GLY A 26 2.83 -3.45 12.61
N ASN A 27 3.49 -2.30 12.49
CA ASN A 27 4.28 -1.67 13.54
C ASN A 27 4.45 -0.17 13.22
N GLU A 28 4.34 0.70 14.23
CA GLU A 28 4.45 2.15 14.09
C GLU A 28 5.89 2.65 13.91
N THR A 29 6.86 1.98 14.53
CA THR A 29 8.24 2.47 14.63
C THR A 29 9.18 1.83 13.62
N LEU A 30 8.84 0.63 13.12
CA LEU A 30 9.69 -0.12 12.19
C LEU A 30 9.28 0.13 10.73
N PRO A 31 10.00 0.97 9.97
CA PRO A 31 9.74 1.15 8.55
C PRO A 31 10.12 -0.10 7.76
N LYS A 32 9.32 -0.43 6.74
CA LYS A 32 9.59 -1.51 5.80
C LYS A 32 9.80 -0.94 4.40
N ASP A 33 10.71 -1.55 3.65
CA ASP A 33 10.89 -1.25 2.24
C ASP A 33 9.71 -1.81 1.44
N VAL A 34 9.08 -0.93 0.66
CA VAL A 34 7.87 -1.21 -0.10
C VAL A 34 8.13 -0.84 -1.56
N LEU A 35 8.07 -1.85 -2.44
CA LEU A 35 8.18 -1.71 -3.88
C LEU A 35 6.83 -1.94 -4.54
N GLU A 36 6.31 -0.92 -5.23
CA GLU A 36 4.96 -0.94 -5.78
C GLU A 36 4.91 -0.33 -7.18
N TYR A 37 3.95 -0.77 -7.99
CA TYR A 37 3.68 -0.26 -9.32
C TYR A 37 2.27 0.32 -9.33
N VAL A 38 2.17 1.65 -9.24
CA VAL A 38 0.90 2.37 -9.16
C VAL A 38 0.55 2.89 -10.55
N VAL A 39 -0.67 2.56 -11.00
CA VAL A 39 -1.23 3.04 -12.27
C VAL A 39 -2.05 4.28 -11.99
N PHE A 40 -1.69 5.38 -12.64
CA PHE A 40 -2.47 6.61 -12.65
C PHE A 40 -3.25 6.72 -13.96
N GLU A 41 -4.43 7.33 -13.89
CA GLU A 41 -5.26 7.61 -15.05
C GLU A 41 -5.66 9.08 -15.15
N ARG A 42 -5.88 9.55 -16.38
CA ARG A 42 -6.47 10.86 -16.66
C ARG A 42 -7.26 10.89 -17.96
N ILE A 43 -8.36 11.63 -17.99
CA ILE A 43 -9.18 11.85 -19.20
C ILE A 43 -8.60 13.03 -20.00
N LEU A 44 -7.78 12.77 -21.00
CA LEU A 44 -7.09 13.81 -21.79
C LEU A 44 -8.01 14.85 -22.45
N THR A 45 -9.23 14.46 -22.84
CA THR A 45 -10.20 15.34 -23.51
C THR A 45 -10.78 16.42 -22.59
N ASN A 46 -10.76 16.20 -21.27
CA ASN A 46 -11.24 17.17 -20.31
C ASN A 46 -10.04 17.94 -19.71
N PRO A 47 -9.91 19.26 -19.93
CA PRO A 47 -8.81 20.06 -19.40
C PRO A 47 -8.82 20.15 -17.87
N TYR A 48 -9.99 19.97 -17.23
CA TYR A 48 -10.15 19.99 -15.78
C TYR A 48 -9.92 18.63 -15.11
N SER A 49 -9.61 17.59 -15.89
CA SER A 49 -9.29 16.28 -15.34
C SER A 49 -7.95 16.31 -14.62
N GLN A 50 -7.91 15.68 -13.45
CA GLN A 50 -6.69 15.47 -12.68
C GLN A 50 -6.25 14.01 -12.79
N TRP A 51 -4.97 13.77 -12.54
CA TRP A 51 -4.45 12.41 -12.39
C TRP A 51 -5.03 11.77 -11.13
N ARG A 52 -5.56 10.55 -11.26
CA ARG A 52 -6.09 9.75 -10.15
C ARG A 52 -5.41 8.40 -10.11
N VAL A 53 -5.29 7.81 -8.93
CA VAL A 53 -4.86 6.43 -8.79
C VAL A 53 -5.95 5.52 -9.34
N HIS A 54 -5.60 4.67 -10.30
CA HIS A 54 -6.50 3.70 -10.92
C HIS A 54 -6.38 2.32 -10.28
N SER A 55 -5.16 1.76 -10.30
CA SER A 55 -4.91 0.41 -9.80
C SER A 55 -3.48 0.25 -9.34
N LYS A 56 -3.23 -0.86 -8.64
CA LYS A 56 -1.89 -1.30 -8.24
C LYS A 56 -1.60 -2.64 -8.90
N ILE A 57 -0.47 -2.74 -9.58
CA ILE A 57 -0.03 -3.98 -10.22
C ILE A 57 0.68 -4.83 -9.17
N LEU A 58 0.23 -6.08 -9.02
CA LEU A 58 0.88 -7.09 -8.19
C LEU A 58 1.68 -8.03 -9.10
N PRO A 59 3.02 -7.98 -9.06
CA PRO A 59 3.82 -8.90 -9.86
C PRO A 59 3.72 -10.32 -9.28
N SER A 60 3.78 -11.33 -10.17
CA SER A 60 3.67 -12.74 -9.80
C SER A 60 4.80 -13.24 -8.90
N TRP A 61 5.96 -12.60 -8.95
CA TRP A 61 7.12 -12.89 -8.11
C TRP A 61 7.11 -12.17 -6.76
N LEU A 62 6.15 -11.27 -6.51
CA LEU A 62 6.11 -10.57 -5.23
C LEU A 62 5.77 -11.59 -4.14
N PRO A 63 6.56 -11.68 -3.05
CA PRO A 63 6.18 -12.53 -1.94
C PRO A 63 4.79 -12.10 -1.43
N PRO A 64 3.94 -13.05 -1.00
CA PRO A 64 2.63 -12.71 -0.47
C PRO A 64 2.78 -11.78 0.72
N LEU A 65 1.93 -10.74 0.78
CA LEU A 65 1.89 -9.86 1.94
C LEU A 65 1.63 -10.71 3.18
N ASN A 66 2.48 -10.58 4.21
CA ASN A 66 2.46 -11.42 5.40
C ASN A 66 1.02 -11.63 5.93
N PRO A 67 0.47 -12.85 5.88
CA PRO A 67 -0.93 -13.13 6.26
C PRO A 67 -1.15 -13.15 7.79
N HIS A 68 -0.17 -12.75 8.59
CA HIS A 68 -0.19 -12.89 10.04
C HIS A 68 -0.89 -11.72 10.72
N CYS A 69 -2.21 -11.76 10.73
CA CYS A 69 -3.00 -11.24 11.84
C CYS A 69 -3.81 -12.39 12.46
N LYS A 70 -3.12 -13.32 13.14
CA LYS A 70 -3.69 -14.13 14.23
C LYS A 70 -2.61 -14.41 15.29
N LYS A 71 -2.78 -13.75 16.44
CA LYS A 71 -2.05 -13.88 17.73
C LYS A 71 -0.68 -13.20 17.83
N CYS A 72 -0.67 -11.96 18.33
CA CYS A 72 0.45 -11.46 19.12
C CYS A 72 -0.08 -11.07 20.52
N HIS A 73 -0.36 -12.09 21.34
CA HIS A 73 -0.05 -11.99 22.76
C HIS A 73 1.44 -12.29 22.87
N ALA A 74 2.27 -11.28 23.11
CA ALA A 74 3.51 -11.40 23.86
C ALA A 74 4.06 -10.00 24.08
N SER A 75 3.96 -9.59 25.34
CA SER A 75 4.71 -8.55 26.02
C SER A 75 6.13 -8.35 25.48
N TYR A 76 6.53 -7.09 25.36
CA TYR A 76 7.81 -6.56 25.84
C TYR A 76 7.58 -5.12 26.30
#